data_AF-A0AA95SWD4-F1
#
_entry.id   AF-A0AA95SWD4-F1
#
_cell.length_a   1.000
_cell.length_b   1.000
_cell.length_c   1.000
_cell.angle_alpha   90.00
_cell.angle_beta   90.00
_cell.angle_gamma   90.00
#
_symmetry.space_group_name_H-M   'P 1'
#
loop_
_entity.id
_entity.type
_entity.pdbx_description
1 polymer ?
#
loop_
_entity_poly.entity_id
_entity_poly.type
_entity_poly.pdbx_seq_one_letter_code
_entity_poly.pdbx_strand_id
1 'polypeptide(L)'
;MKNHHSLRLIALASLGALCAAGPALAQEQGSYLGLGIGQSSAKLNDAAMAGSVLGSGFGITALERDRRDTGYKLFGGWQFNRYLALEAGYFRLGEFSSVASTLPAGSLDTHIKMQGVNLDLVATLPITDSLSALGRIGGTYARNRADFVGSGAAAAINHEQRARGSNAKYGAGLQYAFSPSLLVRGEVERYRMNDTTGGHGNVDLVSVSLVFPLGRSSNYSAPRAAAPQPVYVAQAPAPAPVLAPAPVVMAPMVMPPAPPPVRRVSFSAESLFGFDRSTVRPEGQAALDNFSRELAGSSYQVINVEGHTDRLGSEAYNQHLSEQRAEAVKRYLVDSGKLEASKIAAVGRSESQPLTKPEDCKGSKQTAALIACLQPDRRVDIEVVGTR
;
A
#
# COMPACT_ATOMS: atom_id res chain seq x y z
N MET A 1 26.25 -29.07 -39.92
CA MET A 1 25.07 -29.96 -39.99
C MET A 1 25.21 -31.03 -38.91
N LYS A 2 24.06 -31.36 -38.27
CA LYS A 2 23.80 -32.42 -37.26
C LYS A 2 23.95 -32.07 -35.78
N ASN A 3 22.89 -31.40 -35.30
CA ASN A 3 22.14 -31.64 -34.06
C ASN A 3 22.51 -32.90 -33.25
N HIS A 4 22.57 -32.72 -31.92
CA HIS A 4 21.78 -33.53 -31.00
C HIS A 4 21.21 -32.67 -29.88
N HIS A 5 19.88 -32.57 -29.87
CA HIS A 5 19.06 -32.16 -28.75
C HIS A 5 19.10 -33.24 -27.66
N SER A 6 19.18 -32.82 -26.40
CA SER A 6 18.58 -33.56 -25.29
C SER A 6 18.11 -32.59 -24.20
N LEU A 7 16.81 -32.29 -24.27
CA LEU A 7 16.02 -31.80 -23.15
C LEU A 7 16.18 -32.74 -21.96
N ARG A 8 16.34 -32.19 -20.75
CA ARG A 8 15.69 -32.73 -19.56
C ARG A 8 15.05 -31.60 -18.76
N LEU A 9 13.72 -31.59 -18.84
CA LEU A 9 12.79 -30.94 -17.93
C LEU A 9 13.10 -31.36 -16.49
N ILE A 10 13.19 -30.40 -15.57
CA ILE A 10 12.44 -30.41 -14.32
C ILE A 10 11.98 -28.97 -14.09
N ALA A 11 10.78 -28.67 -14.56
CA ALA A 11 10.05 -27.45 -14.26
C ALA A 11 8.61 -27.86 -13.93
N LEU A 12 8.00 -27.10 -13.01
CA LEU A 12 6.58 -27.12 -12.63
C LEU A 12 6.06 -28.32 -11.83
N ALA A 13 6.15 -28.18 -10.50
CA ALA A 13 5.12 -28.69 -9.60
C ALA A 13 5.01 -27.73 -8.39
N SER A 14 4.06 -26.79 -8.46
CA SER A 14 3.44 -26.01 -7.33
C SER A 14 3.10 -24.53 -7.63
N LEU A 15 3.05 -24.08 -8.90
CA LEU A 15 2.45 -22.77 -9.26
C LEU A 15 1.25 -22.92 -10.22
N GLY A 16 0.50 -24.01 -10.07
CA GLY A 16 -0.64 -24.37 -10.92
C GLY A 16 -1.99 -24.39 -10.20
N ALA A 17 -2.16 -23.62 -9.13
CA ALA A 17 -3.41 -23.59 -8.35
C ALA A 17 -3.92 -22.18 -8.01
N LEU A 18 -3.45 -21.12 -8.68
CA LEU A 18 -3.94 -19.75 -8.47
C LEU A 18 -4.44 -19.03 -9.73
N CYS A 19 -4.66 -19.75 -10.83
CA CYS A 19 -5.26 -19.19 -12.05
C CYS A 19 -6.76 -19.54 -12.22
N ALA A 20 -7.41 -20.10 -11.21
CA ALA A 20 -8.84 -20.42 -11.22
C ALA A 20 -9.58 -19.65 -10.12
N ALA A 21 -9.59 -18.32 -10.22
CA ALA A 21 -10.55 -17.46 -9.53
C ALA A 21 -11.03 -16.41 -10.54
N GLY A 22 -12.35 -16.36 -10.73
CA GLY A 22 -13.03 -15.73 -11.86
C GLY A 22 -12.94 -14.20 -11.96
N PRO A 23 -13.84 -13.56 -12.73
CA PRO A 23 -13.79 -12.14 -13.04
C PRO A 23 -14.21 -11.32 -11.81
N ALA A 24 -13.26 -11.09 -10.90
CA ALA A 24 -13.38 -10.18 -9.76
C ALA A 24 -12.13 -9.27 -9.61
N LEU A 25 -11.17 -9.34 -10.55
CA LEU A 25 -9.86 -8.71 -10.46
C LEU A 25 -9.75 -7.33 -11.15
N ALA A 26 -10.86 -6.60 -11.29
CA ALA A 26 -10.90 -5.43 -12.17
C ALA A 26 -10.70 -4.05 -11.49
N GLN A 27 -10.50 -3.94 -10.16
CA GLN A 27 -10.57 -2.61 -9.49
C GLN A 27 -9.45 -2.28 -8.49
N GLU A 28 -8.29 -2.92 -8.58
CA GLU A 28 -7.11 -2.57 -7.75
C GLU A 28 -5.82 -2.43 -8.58
N GLN A 29 -5.92 -1.74 -9.72
CA GLN A 29 -4.76 -1.44 -10.54
C GLN A 29 -4.13 -0.13 -10.09
N GLY A 30 -2.82 -0.12 -9.84
CA GLY A 30 -2.12 1.06 -9.38
C GLY A 30 -0.62 0.96 -9.63
N SER A 31 -0.02 2.07 -10.03
CA SER A 31 1.42 2.19 -10.16
C SER A 31 2.06 2.64 -8.85
N TYR A 32 3.31 2.33 -8.62
CA TYR A 32 4.08 2.90 -7.52
C TYR A 32 5.54 3.09 -7.93
N LEU A 33 6.21 4.03 -7.27
CA LEU A 33 7.63 4.28 -7.41
C LEU A 33 8.30 4.05 -6.05
N GLY A 34 9.47 3.43 -6.03
CA GLY A 34 10.22 3.23 -4.80
C GLY A 34 11.71 3.45 -4.97
N LEU A 35 12.33 3.89 -3.88
CA LEU A 35 13.77 4.08 -3.78
C LEU A 35 14.26 3.45 -2.48
N GLY A 36 15.38 2.75 -2.56
CA GLY A 36 15.91 1.96 -1.44
C GLY A 36 17.41 2.13 -1.28
N ILE A 37 17.84 2.06 -0.03
CA ILE A 37 19.23 2.03 0.39
C ILE A 37 19.42 0.84 1.32
N GLY A 38 20.59 0.21 1.26
CA GLY A 38 20.86 -0.98 2.04
C GLY A 38 22.33 -1.34 2.13
N GLN A 39 22.62 -2.42 2.83
CA GLN A 39 23.94 -3.03 2.87
C GLN A 39 23.94 -4.27 1.96
N SER A 40 24.87 -4.30 1.02
CA SER A 40 25.15 -5.47 0.20
C SER A 40 26.21 -6.34 0.86
N SER A 41 26.14 -7.65 0.65
CA SER A 41 27.17 -8.59 1.05
C SER A 41 27.46 -9.59 -0.06
N ALA A 42 28.70 -9.62 -0.54
CA ALA A 42 29.12 -10.54 -1.58
C ALA A 42 29.75 -11.81 -0.99
N LYS A 43 29.28 -12.97 -1.47
CA LYS A 43 29.92 -14.27 -1.26
C LYS A 43 30.45 -14.77 -2.60
N LEU A 44 31.68 -14.37 -2.91
CA LEU A 44 32.41 -14.73 -4.12
C LEU A 44 33.53 -15.73 -3.78
N ASN A 45 33.93 -16.55 -4.76
CA ASN A 45 35.03 -17.50 -4.60
C ASN A 45 36.34 -16.85 -5.03
N ASP A 46 36.82 -15.93 -4.20
CA ASP A 46 37.95 -15.05 -4.47
C ASP A 46 39.25 -15.82 -4.80
N ALA A 47 39.44 -17.01 -4.22
CA ALA A 47 40.60 -17.87 -4.49
C ALA A 47 40.56 -18.48 -5.90
N ALA A 48 39.37 -18.87 -6.39
CA ALA A 48 39.19 -19.34 -7.76
C ALA A 48 39.39 -18.20 -8.77
N MET A 49 38.88 -17.00 -8.45
CA MET A 49 39.09 -15.81 -9.28
C MET A 49 40.56 -15.41 -9.35
N ALA A 50 41.24 -15.25 -8.20
CA ALA A 50 42.65 -14.94 -8.16
C ALA A 50 43.50 -16.02 -8.85
N GLY A 51 43.20 -17.31 -8.66
CA GLY A 51 43.87 -18.40 -9.36
C GLY A 51 43.69 -18.37 -10.88
N SER A 52 42.50 -17.98 -11.37
CA SER A 52 42.23 -17.85 -12.81
C SER A 52 43.00 -16.70 -13.47
N VAL A 53 43.29 -15.63 -12.72
CA VAL A 53 43.98 -14.44 -13.21
C VAL A 53 45.50 -14.56 -13.06
N LEU A 54 45.97 -15.11 -11.95
CA LEU A 54 47.40 -15.28 -11.68
C LEU A 54 48.03 -16.41 -12.53
N GLY A 55 47.26 -17.45 -12.88
CA GLY A 55 47.77 -18.59 -13.64
C GLY A 55 48.63 -19.55 -12.82
N SER A 56 49.18 -20.59 -13.46
CA SER A 56 49.85 -21.72 -12.78
C SER A 56 51.22 -21.42 -12.15
N GLY A 57 51.75 -20.20 -12.32
CA GLY A 57 53.06 -19.78 -11.81
C GLY A 57 53.05 -19.10 -10.43
N PHE A 58 51.87 -18.90 -9.84
CA PHE A 58 51.71 -18.18 -8.58
C PHE A 58 50.94 -19.01 -7.55
N GLY A 59 51.47 -19.05 -6.32
CA GLY A 59 50.74 -19.54 -5.14
C GLY A 59 50.08 -18.39 -4.41
N ILE A 60 48.86 -18.57 -3.87
CA ILE A 60 48.21 -17.58 -3.00
C ILE A 60 48.55 -17.93 -1.55
N THR A 61 49.18 -16.99 -0.83
CA THR A 61 49.67 -17.20 0.55
C THR A 61 48.77 -16.54 1.60
N ALA A 62 48.12 -15.43 1.25
CA ALA A 62 47.16 -14.74 2.10
C ALA A 62 46.06 -14.08 1.26
N LEU A 63 44.88 -13.90 1.84
CA LEU A 63 43.72 -13.32 1.16
C LEU A 63 42.93 -12.43 2.13
N GLU A 64 42.98 -11.13 1.91
CA GLU A 64 42.25 -10.11 2.66
C GLU A 64 41.06 -9.61 1.84
N ARG A 65 39.89 -9.43 2.48
CA ARG A 65 38.61 -9.28 1.78
C ARG A 65 37.72 -8.25 2.46
N ASP A 66 37.22 -7.30 1.69
CA ASP A 66 36.06 -6.50 2.07
C ASP A 66 34.82 -6.93 1.27
N ARG A 67 33.77 -7.29 1.99
CA ARG A 67 32.59 -7.98 1.44
C ARG A 67 31.32 -7.19 1.61
N ARG A 68 31.35 -6.02 2.23
CA ARG A 68 30.16 -5.23 2.53
C ARG A 68 30.29 -3.84 1.98
N ASP A 69 29.25 -3.39 1.28
CA ASP A 69 29.18 -2.01 0.82
C ASP A 69 27.72 -1.54 0.82
N THR A 70 27.50 -0.29 0.43
CA THR A 70 26.18 0.33 0.34
C THR A 70 25.55 0.04 -1.01
N GLY A 71 24.38 -0.57 -0.98
CA GLY A 71 23.54 -0.81 -2.15
C GLY A 71 22.43 0.22 -2.29
N TYR A 72 22.11 0.57 -3.53
CA TYR A 72 21.01 1.47 -3.88
C TYR A 72 20.10 0.82 -4.91
N LYS A 73 18.80 1.10 -4.82
CA LYS A 73 17.83 0.70 -5.83
C LYS A 73 16.79 1.78 -6.10
N LEU A 74 16.33 1.83 -7.34
CA LEU A 74 15.20 2.62 -7.80
C LEU A 74 14.29 1.69 -8.60
N PHE A 75 13.01 1.64 -8.28
CA PHE A 75 12.08 0.71 -8.91
C PHE A 75 10.71 1.33 -9.13
N GLY A 76 10.04 0.90 -10.19
CA GLY A 76 8.65 1.20 -10.48
C GLY A 76 7.86 -0.09 -10.59
N GLY A 77 6.68 -0.12 -9.98
CA GLY A 77 5.81 -1.29 -9.98
C GLY A 77 4.44 -1.01 -10.56
N TRP A 78 3.89 -1.99 -11.26
CA TRP A 78 2.50 -2.04 -11.69
C TRP A 78 1.79 -3.13 -10.88
N GLN A 79 0.85 -2.73 -10.03
CA GLN A 79 0.03 -3.65 -9.27
C GLN A 79 -1.17 -4.09 -10.12
N PHE A 80 -1.29 -5.40 -10.39
CA PHE A 80 -2.41 -5.95 -11.14
C PHE A 80 -3.63 -6.16 -10.26
N ASN A 81 -3.38 -6.60 -9.02
CA ASN A 81 -4.37 -6.81 -7.98
C ASN A 81 -3.72 -6.69 -6.60
N ARG A 82 -4.50 -6.81 -5.53
CA ARG A 82 -3.99 -6.71 -4.15
C ARG A 82 -2.89 -7.69 -3.76
N TYR A 83 -2.70 -8.78 -4.53
CA TYR A 83 -1.72 -9.83 -4.27
C TYR A 83 -0.53 -9.85 -5.22
N LEU A 84 -0.63 -9.30 -6.43
CA LEU A 84 0.38 -9.44 -7.47
C LEU A 84 0.72 -8.11 -8.13
N ALA A 85 2.01 -7.86 -8.27
CA ALA A 85 2.57 -6.74 -9.00
C ALA A 85 3.76 -7.16 -9.85
N LEU A 86 4.01 -6.44 -10.93
CA LEU A 86 5.26 -6.50 -11.70
C LEU A 86 6.12 -5.29 -11.33
N GLU A 87 7.37 -5.51 -10.96
CA GLU A 87 8.32 -4.48 -10.53
C GLU A 87 9.53 -4.47 -11.47
N ALA A 88 9.82 -3.33 -12.08
CA ALA A 88 11.02 -3.11 -12.87
C ALA A 88 11.91 -2.09 -12.15
N GLY A 89 13.22 -2.29 -12.18
CA GLY A 89 14.11 -1.39 -11.45
C GLY A 89 15.54 -1.36 -11.93
N TYR A 90 16.29 -0.46 -11.33
CA TYR A 90 17.72 -0.32 -11.42
C TYR A 90 18.33 -0.53 -10.04
N PHE A 91 19.45 -1.24 -9.99
CA PHE A 91 20.19 -1.48 -8.76
C PHE A 91 21.68 -1.24 -8.94
N ARG A 92 22.33 -0.80 -7.88
CA ARG A 92 23.78 -0.75 -7.72
C ARG A 92 24.13 -1.40 -6.39
N LEU A 93 24.94 -2.46 -6.41
CA LEU A 93 25.27 -3.24 -5.22
C LEU A 93 26.56 -2.77 -4.53
N GLY A 94 27.22 -1.75 -5.05
CA GLY A 94 28.48 -1.22 -4.51
C GLY A 94 29.72 -1.78 -5.20
N GLU A 95 30.84 -1.61 -4.52
CA GLU A 95 32.18 -2.03 -4.89
C GLU A 95 32.70 -3.04 -3.86
N PHE A 96 33.28 -4.14 -4.32
CA PHE A 96 33.87 -5.17 -3.47
C PHE A 96 35.34 -5.31 -3.80
N SER A 97 36.20 -5.26 -2.79
CA SER A 97 37.65 -5.37 -2.96
C SER A 97 38.22 -6.62 -2.29
N SER A 98 39.25 -7.18 -2.92
CA SER A 98 39.99 -8.33 -2.39
C SER A 98 41.46 -8.18 -2.73
N VAL A 99 42.32 -8.45 -1.75
CA VAL A 99 43.78 -8.42 -1.92
C VAL A 99 44.33 -9.83 -1.69
N ALA A 100 44.91 -10.42 -2.73
CA ALA A 100 45.60 -11.70 -2.64
C ALA A 100 47.12 -11.47 -2.57
N SER A 101 47.78 -12.04 -1.57
CA SER A 101 49.25 -12.09 -1.52
C SER A 101 49.76 -13.32 -2.27
N THR A 102 50.80 -13.15 -3.08
CA THR A 102 51.29 -14.21 -3.97
C THR A 102 52.68 -14.72 -3.59
N LEU A 103 53.02 -15.90 -4.08
CA LEU A 103 54.37 -16.45 -4.14
C LEU A 103 54.69 -16.81 -5.61
N PRO A 104 55.73 -16.23 -6.26
CA PRO A 104 56.73 -15.30 -5.73
C PRO A 104 56.14 -13.98 -5.21
N ALA A 105 56.89 -13.28 -4.35
CA ALA A 105 56.38 -12.17 -3.53
C ALA A 105 55.75 -11.05 -4.38
N GLY A 106 54.45 -10.80 -4.15
CA GLY A 106 53.64 -9.81 -4.84
C GLY A 106 52.25 -9.74 -4.24
N SER A 107 51.42 -8.83 -4.75
CA SER A 107 50.00 -8.77 -4.42
C SER A 107 49.14 -8.61 -5.67
N LEU A 108 47.90 -9.05 -5.60
CA LEU A 108 46.88 -8.81 -6.60
C LEU A 108 45.69 -8.15 -5.90
N ASP A 109 45.48 -6.88 -6.21
CA ASP A 109 44.32 -6.12 -5.79
C ASP A 109 43.21 -6.27 -6.84
N THR A 110 42.00 -6.57 -6.39
CA THR A 110 40.84 -6.83 -7.24
C THR A 110 39.68 -5.96 -6.77
N HIS A 111 39.18 -5.09 -7.64
CA HIS A 111 38.02 -4.23 -7.38
C HIS A 111 36.86 -4.60 -8.31
N ILE A 112 35.70 -4.94 -7.74
CA ILE A 112 34.54 -5.42 -8.49
C ILE A 112 33.34 -4.49 -8.28
N LYS A 113 32.83 -3.91 -9.36
CA LYS A 113 31.64 -3.05 -9.38
C LYS A 113 30.45 -3.76 -10.02
N MET A 114 29.30 -3.68 -9.35
CA MET A 114 28.10 -4.40 -9.78
C MET A 114 26.88 -3.49 -9.85
N GLN A 115 26.30 -3.35 -11.04
CA GLN A 115 25.07 -2.60 -11.26
C GLN A 115 24.27 -3.17 -12.42
N GLY A 116 22.96 -2.97 -12.41
CA GLY A 116 22.09 -3.59 -13.41
C GLY A 116 20.64 -3.16 -13.31
N VAL A 117 19.82 -3.83 -14.11
CA VAL A 117 18.37 -3.69 -14.10
C VAL A 117 17.71 -5.00 -13.70
N ASN A 118 16.54 -4.93 -13.08
CA ASN A 118 15.74 -6.08 -12.67
C ASN A 118 14.31 -6.00 -13.20
N LEU A 119 13.71 -7.17 -13.36
CA LEU A 119 12.28 -7.35 -13.61
C LEU A 119 11.81 -8.50 -12.71
N ASP A 120 10.94 -8.16 -11.76
CA ASP A 120 10.49 -9.04 -10.70
C ASP A 120 8.97 -9.15 -10.68
N LEU A 121 8.47 -10.36 -10.44
CA LEU A 121 7.10 -10.58 -10.00
C LEU A 121 7.08 -10.49 -8.47
N VAL A 122 6.22 -9.62 -7.94
CA VAL A 122 6.08 -9.37 -6.50
C VAL A 122 4.71 -9.87 -6.05
N ALA A 123 4.73 -10.85 -5.14
CA ALA A 123 3.58 -11.32 -4.41
C ALA A 123 3.46 -10.56 -3.09
N THR A 124 2.25 -10.07 -2.78
CA THR A 124 1.91 -9.34 -1.56
C THR A 124 0.87 -10.11 -0.79
N LEU A 125 1.14 -10.41 0.47
CA LEU A 125 0.20 -11.03 1.40
C LEU A 125 -0.16 -10.00 2.48
N PRO A 126 -1.38 -9.44 2.46
CA PRO A 126 -1.86 -8.54 3.51
C PRO A 126 -1.96 -9.30 4.83
N ILE A 127 -1.25 -8.85 5.86
CA ILE A 127 -1.33 -9.41 7.22
C ILE A 127 -2.34 -8.62 8.04
N THR A 128 -2.27 -7.29 7.94
CA THR A 128 -3.21 -6.34 8.55
C THR A 128 -3.55 -5.25 7.53
N ASP A 129 -4.38 -4.28 7.92
CA ASP A 129 -4.72 -3.13 7.07
C ASP A 129 -3.51 -2.24 6.70
N SER A 130 -2.45 -2.27 7.52
CA SER A 130 -1.24 -1.47 7.31
C SER A 130 0.03 -2.31 7.09
N LEU A 131 0.05 -3.59 7.44
CA LEU A 131 1.21 -4.47 7.32
C LEU A 131 0.98 -5.55 6.28
N SER A 132 1.93 -5.71 5.36
CA SER A 132 1.92 -6.77 4.35
C SER A 132 3.26 -7.48 4.29
N ALA A 133 3.24 -8.79 4.08
CA ALA A 133 4.42 -9.56 3.70
C ALA A 133 4.59 -9.55 2.19
N LEU A 134 5.84 -9.60 1.74
CA LEU A 134 6.21 -9.59 0.34
C LEU A 134 7.11 -10.77 0.01
N GLY A 135 6.85 -11.40 -1.13
CA GLY A 135 7.76 -12.31 -1.80
C GLY A 135 8.05 -11.80 -3.20
N ARG A 136 9.29 -11.91 -3.66
CA ARG A 136 9.67 -11.52 -5.02
C ARG A 136 10.51 -12.59 -5.69
N ILE A 137 10.30 -12.74 -6.99
CA ILE A 137 11.11 -13.59 -7.85
C ILE A 137 11.23 -12.93 -9.22
N GLY A 138 12.43 -12.95 -9.79
CA GLY A 138 12.66 -12.25 -11.03
C GLY A 138 14.01 -12.53 -11.67
N GLY A 139 14.26 -11.75 -12.71
CA GLY A 139 15.48 -11.77 -13.48
C GLY A 139 16.20 -10.44 -13.38
N THR A 140 17.53 -10.50 -13.43
CA THR A 140 18.41 -9.33 -13.45
C THR A 140 19.27 -9.39 -14.69
N TYR A 141 19.56 -8.23 -15.27
CA TYR A 141 20.59 -8.06 -16.29
C TYR A 141 21.65 -7.10 -15.74
N ALA A 142 22.79 -7.65 -15.34
CA ALA A 142 23.85 -6.91 -14.66
C ALA A 142 25.07 -6.70 -15.57
N ARG A 143 25.73 -5.57 -15.40
CA ARG A 143 27.07 -5.32 -15.94
C ARG A 143 28.04 -5.33 -14.76
N ASN A 144 29.02 -6.22 -14.84
CA ASN A 144 30.07 -6.38 -13.85
C ASN A 144 31.37 -5.85 -14.46
N ARG A 145 32.10 -5.03 -13.69
CA ARG A 145 33.45 -4.57 -14.02
C ARG A 145 34.37 -5.05 -12.92
N ALA A 146 35.45 -5.72 -13.30
CA ALA A 146 36.50 -6.17 -12.41
C ALA A 146 37.82 -5.56 -12.87
N ASP A 147 38.45 -4.77 -12.00
CA ASP A 147 39.74 -4.16 -12.22
C ASP A 147 40.79 -4.94 -11.40
N PHE A 148 41.82 -5.47 -12.07
CA PHE A 148 42.88 -6.27 -11.45
C PHE A 148 44.21 -5.52 -11.52
N VAL A 149 44.80 -5.25 -10.37
CA VAL A 149 46.06 -4.50 -10.25
C VAL A 149 47.07 -5.31 -9.43
N GLY A 150 48.09 -5.82 -10.11
CA GLY A 150 49.17 -6.58 -9.50
C GLY A 150 50.35 -5.73 -9.05
N SER A 151 51.11 -6.21 -8.08
CA SER A 151 52.36 -5.62 -7.58
C SER A 151 53.43 -6.70 -7.35
N GLY A 152 54.69 -6.29 -7.23
CA GLY A 152 55.81 -7.22 -7.04
C GLY A 152 55.94 -8.21 -8.20
N ALA A 153 56.03 -9.51 -7.90
CA ALA A 153 56.08 -10.56 -8.92
C ALA A 153 54.82 -10.60 -9.82
N ALA A 154 53.69 -10.07 -9.36
CA ALA A 154 52.45 -9.98 -10.12
C ALA A 154 52.29 -8.63 -10.86
N ALA A 155 53.29 -7.73 -10.85
CA ALA A 155 53.17 -6.37 -11.40
C ALA A 155 52.81 -6.29 -12.89
N ALA A 156 53.07 -7.36 -13.66
CA ALA A 156 52.66 -7.44 -15.07
C ALA A 156 51.15 -7.62 -15.26
N ILE A 157 50.41 -7.95 -14.19
CA ILE A 157 48.97 -8.16 -14.21
C ILE A 157 48.29 -6.81 -13.96
N ASN A 158 47.94 -6.13 -15.03
CA ASN A 158 47.10 -4.94 -14.99
C ASN A 158 46.07 -5.05 -16.12
N HIS A 159 44.86 -5.46 -15.79
CA HIS A 159 43.83 -5.73 -16.77
C HIS A 159 42.44 -5.44 -16.21
N GLU A 160 41.58 -4.87 -17.06
CA GLU A 160 40.17 -4.63 -16.76
C GLU A 160 39.32 -5.65 -17.51
N GLN A 161 38.44 -6.34 -16.79
CA GLN A 161 37.49 -7.27 -17.38
C GLN A 161 36.05 -6.79 -17.19
N ARG A 162 35.27 -6.84 -18.27
CA ARG A 162 33.84 -6.52 -18.25
C ARG A 162 33.03 -7.75 -18.62
N ALA A 163 32.00 -8.02 -17.82
CA ALA A 163 31.07 -9.09 -18.08
C ALA A 163 29.63 -8.58 -18.01
N ARG A 164 28.74 -9.22 -18.78
CA ARG A 164 27.31 -8.99 -18.73
C ARG A 164 26.61 -10.32 -18.65
N GLY A 165 25.58 -10.41 -17.83
CA GLY A 165 24.87 -11.66 -17.62
C GLY A 165 23.45 -11.45 -17.13
N SER A 166 22.59 -12.39 -17.51
CA SER A 166 21.25 -12.52 -16.97
C SER A 166 21.29 -13.49 -15.79
N ASN A 167 20.76 -13.09 -14.65
CA ASN A 167 20.73 -13.95 -13.47
C ASN A 167 19.39 -13.94 -12.76
N ALA A 168 19.11 -15.00 -12.01
CA ALA A 168 17.91 -15.07 -11.18
C ALA A 168 18.05 -14.24 -9.89
N LYS A 169 16.96 -13.62 -9.49
CA LYS A 169 16.82 -12.86 -8.24
C LYS A 169 15.60 -13.37 -7.48
N TYR A 170 15.69 -13.44 -6.17
CA TYR A 170 14.54 -13.68 -5.30
C TYR A 170 14.74 -12.98 -3.97
N GLY A 171 13.65 -12.72 -3.27
CA GLY A 171 13.69 -11.99 -2.01
C GLY A 171 12.39 -12.08 -1.25
N ALA A 172 12.47 -11.64 0.00
CA ALA A 172 11.32 -11.53 0.88
C ALA A 172 11.43 -10.21 1.67
N GLY A 173 10.28 -9.70 2.10
CA GLY A 173 10.25 -8.46 2.85
C GLY A 173 8.94 -8.23 3.56
N LEU A 174 8.92 -7.15 4.33
CA LEU A 174 7.74 -6.61 4.97
C LEU A 174 7.51 -5.19 4.45
N GLN A 175 6.25 -4.83 4.28
CA GLN A 175 5.82 -3.50 3.87
C GLN A 175 4.83 -2.97 4.89
N TYR A 176 5.10 -1.76 5.36
CA TYR A 176 4.24 -1.03 6.28
C TYR A 176 3.73 0.24 5.60
N ALA A 177 2.41 0.41 5.54
CA ALA A 177 1.80 1.65 5.12
C ALA A 177 1.94 2.68 6.25
N PHE A 178 2.79 3.68 6.05
CA PHE A 178 2.96 4.76 7.02
C PHE A 178 1.88 5.83 6.84
N SER A 179 1.43 6.04 5.61
CA SER A 179 0.34 6.93 5.24
C SER A 179 -0.28 6.50 3.90
N PRO A 180 -1.38 7.13 3.46
CA PRO A 180 -1.94 6.94 2.13
C PRO A 180 -0.96 6.98 0.95
N SER A 181 0.04 7.86 1.06
CA SER A 181 0.96 8.21 -0.01
C SER A 181 2.38 7.70 0.22
N LEU A 182 2.62 7.03 1.36
CA LEU A 182 3.96 6.57 1.74
C LEU A 182 3.91 5.21 2.42
N LEU A 183 4.60 4.24 1.83
CA LEU A 183 4.91 2.96 2.45
C LEU A 183 6.41 2.85 2.70
N VAL A 184 6.75 2.16 3.76
CA VAL A 184 8.11 1.78 4.12
C VAL A 184 8.25 0.28 3.91
N ARG A 185 9.31 -0.14 3.23
CA ARG A 185 9.53 -1.54 2.88
C ARG A 185 10.91 -2.00 3.33
N GLY A 186 10.96 -3.02 4.17
CA GLY A 186 12.19 -3.70 4.58
C GLY A 186 12.34 -5.00 3.80
N GLU A 187 13.47 -5.20 3.12
CA GLU A 187 13.65 -6.31 2.18
C GLU A 187 15.02 -6.97 2.30
N VAL A 188 15.02 -8.29 2.13
CA VAL A 188 16.21 -9.11 1.95
C VAL A 188 16.14 -9.75 0.58
N GLU A 189 17.09 -9.40 -0.29
CA GLU A 189 17.12 -9.83 -1.69
C GLU A 189 18.41 -10.57 -1.97
N ARG A 190 18.31 -11.73 -2.62
CA ARG A 190 19.46 -12.51 -3.11
C ARG A 190 19.54 -12.42 -4.62
N TYR A 191 20.68 -11.96 -5.09
CA TYR A 191 21.07 -11.91 -6.49
C TYR A 191 21.97 -13.11 -6.75
N ARG A 192 21.46 -14.12 -7.47
CA ARG A 192 22.34 -15.18 -7.98
C ARG A 192 23.23 -14.56 -9.04
N MET A 193 24.48 -15.02 -9.12
CA MET A 193 25.42 -14.57 -10.12
C MET A 193 26.11 -15.79 -10.70
N ASN A 194 26.14 -15.88 -12.03
CA ASN A 194 27.10 -16.72 -12.71
C ASN A 194 28.43 -15.96 -12.77
N ASP A 195 29.47 -16.56 -12.19
CA ASP A 195 30.84 -16.05 -12.22
C ASP A 195 31.39 -16.18 -13.65
N THR A 196 32.17 -15.19 -14.06
CA THR A 196 32.99 -15.15 -15.29
C THR A 196 33.90 -16.36 -15.49
N THR A 197 34.17 -17.14 -14.44
CA THR A 197 34.98 -18.36 -14.44
C THR A 197 34.16 -19.66 -14.45
N GLY A 198 32.83 -19.58 -14.51
CA GLY A 198 31.93 -20.74 -14.49
C GLY A 198 31.45 -21.18 -13.09
N GLY A 199 31.82 -20.45 -12.03
CA GLY A 199 31.32 -20.66 -10.67
C GLY A 199 29.95 -20.01 -10.39
N HIS A 200 29.30 -20.40 -9.29
CA HIS A 200 28.04 -19.79 -8.81
C HIS A 200 28.31 -18.94 -7.56
N GLY A 201 28.15 -17.62 -7.67
CA GLY A 201 28.26 -16.67 -6.54
C GLY A 201 26.90 -16.11 -6.13
N ASN A 202 26.77 -15.59 -4.92
CA ASN A 202 25.57 -14.90 -4.47
C ASN A 202 25.92 -13.55 -3.84
N VAL A 203 25.13 -12.52 -4.16
CA VAL A 203 25.16 -11.24 -3.47
C VAL A 203 23.83 -11.04 -2.78
N ASP A 204 23.88 -10.78 -1.48
CA ASP A 204 22.71 -10.49 -0.66
C ASP A 204 22.60 -8.97 -0.44
N LEU A 205 21.40 -8.40 -0.53
CA LEU A 205 21.11 -7.00 -0.24
C LEU A 205 20.03 -6.93 0.85
N VAL A 206 20.36 -6.34 1.98
CA VAL A 206 19.38 -5.99 3.02
C VAL A 206 19.12 -4.50 2.89
N SER A 207 17.88 -4.12 2.61
CA SER A 207 17.54 -2.73 2.27
C SER A 207 16.26 -2.25 2.94
N VAL A 208 16.21 -0.94 3.15
CA VAL A 208 14.99 -0.20 3.51
C VAL A 208 14.65 0.71 2.35
N SER A 209 13.38 0.70 1.94
CA SER A 209 12.88 1.46 0.80
C SER A 209 11.67 2.29 1.16
N LEU A 210 11.61 3.48 0.59
CA LEU A 210 10.42 4.31 0.57
C LEU A 210 9.66 4.02 -0.72
N VAL A 211 8.35 3.83 -0.63
CA VAL A 211 7.46 3.51 -1.75
C VAL A 211 6.31 4.49 -1.78
N PHE A 212 6.10 5.10 -2.94
CA PHE A 212 5.12 6.13 -3.23
C PHE A 212 4.09 5.57 -4.23
N PRO A 213 2.86 5.27 -3.79
CA PRO A 213 1.77 4.91 -4.68
C PRO A 213 1.41 6.07 -5.60
N LEU A 214 1.28 5.79 -6.88
CA LEU A 214 0.90 6.75 -7.91
C LEU A 214 -0.52 6.41 -8.38
N GLY A 215 -1.45 7.34 -8.19
CA GLY A 215 -2.84 7.20 -8.65
C GLY A 215 -3.76 6.39 -7.74
N ARG A 216 -3.36 6.09 -6.49
CA ARG A 216 -4.24 5.52 -5.46
C ARG A 216 -4.85 6.63 -4.58
N SER A 217 -6.18 6.69 -4.52
CA SER A 217 -6.89 7.04 -3.28
C SER A 217 -6.75 5.82 -2.37
N SER A 218 -5.82 5.87 -1.41
CA SER A 218 -5.46 4.69 -0.63
C SER A 218 -6.61 4.20 0.24
N ASN A 219 -6.80 2.88 0.30
CA ASN A 219 -7.50 2.19 1.40
C ASN A 219 -6.62 2.13 2.67
N TYR A 220 -5.89 3.21 2.98
CA TYR A 220 -5.16 3.32 4.23
C TYR A 220 -6.15 3.60 5.34
N SER A 221 -6.59 2.56 6.03
CA SER A 221 -7.10 2.72 7.40
C SER A 221 -5.91 3.17 8.23
N ALA A 222 -5.85 4.46 8.56
CA ALA A 222 -4.94 4.95 9.59
C ALA A 222 -5.04 4.02 10.81
N PRO A 223 -3.91 3.73 11.51
CA PRO A 223 -3.98 2.95 12.73
C PRO A 223 -5.04 3.60 13.60
N ARG A 224 -6.15 2.87 13.78
CA ARG A 224 -7.30 3.28 14.57
C ARG A 224 -6.73 3.84 15.86
N ALA A 225 -6.89 5.14 16.10
CA ALA A 225 -6.77 5.65 17.47
C ALA A 225 -7.62 4.69 18.29
N ALA A 226 -6.98 3.97 19.22
CA ALA A 226 -7.58 2.82 19.88
C ALA A 226 -9.02 3.19 20.23
N ALA A 227 -9.98 2.47 19.64
CA ALA A 227 -11.37 2.68 19.98
C ALA A 227 -11.43 2.68 21.51
N PRO A 228 -12.07 3.67 22.15
CA PRO A 228 -12.19 3.66 23.60
C PRO A 228 -12.70 2.28 23.98
N GLN A 229 -11.90 1.58 24.79
CA GLN A 229 -12.24 0.25 25.30
C GLN A 229 -13.68 0.32 25.80
N PRO A 230 -14.56 -0.65 25.47
CA PRO A 230 -15.89 -0.65 26.02
C PRO A 230 -15.75 -0.57 27.54
N VAL A 231 -16.19 0.54 28.12
CA VAL A 231 -16.27 0.68 29.57
C VAL A 231 -17.13 -0.49 30.01
N TYR A 232 -16.54 -1.41 30.77
CA TYR A 232 -17.27 -2.50 31.39
C TYR A 232 -18.27 -1.85 32.35
N VAL A 233 -19.48 -1.60 31.86
CA VAL A 233 -20.59 -1.19 32.72
C VAL A 233 -20.80 -2.36 33.64
N ALA A 234 -20.39 -2.20 34.91
CA ALA A 234 -20.71 -3.17 35.95
C ALA A 234 -22.20 -3.46 35.84
N GLN A 235 -22.55 -4.73 35.61
CA GLN A 235 -23.94 -5.15 35.55
C GLN A 235 -24.64 -4.64 36.81
N ALA A 236 -25.66 -3.80 36.62
CA ALA A 236 -26.49 -3.34 37.71
C ALA A 236 -27.01 -4.57 38.48
N PRO A 237 -26.92 -4.59 39.81
CA PRO A 237 -27.40 -5.73 40.58
C PRO A 237 -28.89 -5.96 40.31
N ALA A 238 -29.27 -7.24 40.23
CA ALA A 238 -30.63 -7.67 39.95
C ALA A 238 -31.64 -6.96 40.88
N PRO A 239 -32.81 -6.53 40.36
CA PRO A 239 -33.80 -5.84 41.18
C PRO A 239 -34.31 -6.77 42.28
N ALA A 240 -34.24 -6.29 43.53
CA ALA A 240 -34.88 -6.93 44.67
C ALA A 240 -36.39 -7.02 44.44
N PRO A 241 -37.07 -8.05 45.01
CA PRO A 241 -38.52 -8.21 44.84
C PRO A 241 -39.26 -6.98 45.37
N VAL A 242 -40.07 -6.39 44.50
CA VAL A 242 -40.86 -5.19 44.77
C VAL A 242 -41.96 -5.56 45.78
N LEU A 243 -41.83 -5.10 47.03
CA LEU A 243 -42.94 -5.07 47.97
C LEU A 243 -44.00 -4.07 47.46
N ALA A 244 -45.27 -4.46 47.56
CA ALA A 244 -46.42 -3.70 47.06
C ALA A 244 -46.38 -2.22 47.50
N PRO A 245 -46.73 -1.28 46.60
CA PRO A 245 -46.61 0.14 46.89
C PRO A 245 -47.70 0.61 47.88
N ALA A 246 -47.27 1.30 48.93
CA ALA A 246 -48.14 2.17 49.73
C ALA A 246 -48.51 3.42 48.89
N PRO A 247 -49.69 4.03 49.15
CA PRO A 247 -50.16 5.17 48.34
C PRO A 247 -49.28 6.42 48.57
N VAL A 248 -48.68 6.93 47.49
CA VAL A 248 -47.83 8.12 47.50
C VAL A 248 -48.65 9.36 47.18
N VAL A 249 -48.55 10.33 48.08
CA VAL A 249 -49.11 11.69 48.00
C VAL A 249 -48.49 12.45 46.82
N MET A 250 -49.32 13.12 46.02
CA MET A 250 -48.90 13.84 44.81
C MET A 250 -48.04 15.07 45.13
N ALA A 251 -46.78 15.05 44.74
CA ALA A 251 -46.01 16.25 44.47
C ALA A 251 -46.06 16.57 42.96
N PRO A 252 -46.15 17.84 42.53
CA PRO A 252 -46.30 18.18 41.12
C PRO A 252 -45.04 17.84 40.32
N MET A 253 -45.19 16.99 39.29
CA MET A 253 -44.14 16.68 38.32
C MET A 253 -43.90 17.88 37.40
N VAL A 254 -42.65 18.35 37.33
CA VAL A 254 -42.19 19.26 36.28
C VAL A 254 -42.07 18.45 34.99
N MET A 255 -42.84 18.82 33.97
CA MET A 255 -42.82 18.19 32.65
C MET A 255 -41.45 18.47 31.98
N PRO A 256 -40.76 17.46 31.41
CA PRO A 256 -39.52 17.70 30.67
C PRO A 256 -39.80 18.60 29.45
N PRO A 257 -38.89 19.53 29.10
CA PRO A 257 -39.08 20.45 27.99
C PRO A 257 -39.22 19.68 26.67
N ALA A 258 -40.13 20.15 25.80
CA ALA A 258 -40.40 19.55 24.50
C ALA A 258 -39.13 19.53 23.61
N PRO A 259 -38.90 18.46 22.83
CA PRO A 259 -37.72 18.36 21.96
C PRO A 259 -37.72 19.48 20.90
N PRO A 260 -36.53 20.02 20.55
CA PRO A 260 -36.42 21.12 19.60
C PRO A 260 -36.92 20.72 18.19
N PRO A 261 -37.44 21.68 17.40
CA PRO A 261 -37.87 21.42 16.03
C PRO A 261 -36.68 21.02 15.14
N VAL A 262 -36.92 20.08 14.22
CA VAL A 262 -35.93 19.51 13.31
C VAL A 262 -36.39 19.71 11.86
N ARG A 263 -35.54 20.30 11.02
CA ARG A 263 -35.76 20.48 9.58
C ARG A 263 -34.77 19.63 8.78
N ARG A 264 -35.25 18.68 7.98
CA ARG A 264 -34.41 17.82 7.14
C ARG A 264 -34.56 18.18 5.66
N VAL A 265 -33.44 18.32 4.97
CA VAL A 265 -33.36 18.54 3.52
C VAL A 265 -32.47 17.46 2.92
N SER A 266 -32.88 16.82 1.83
CA SER A 266 -32.13 15.74 1.19
C SER A 266 -31.66 16.16 -0.20
N PHE A 267 -30.39 15.89 -0.50
CA PHE A 267 -29.76 16.17 -1.80
C PHE A 267 -29.26 14.86 -2.42
N SER A 268 -29.49 14.66 -3.73
CA SER A 268 -28.94 13.48 -4.41
C SER A 268 -27.42 13.62 -4.60
N ALA A 269 -26.68 12.52 -4.42
CA ALA A 269 -25.21 12.54 -4.54
C ALA A 269 -24.75 12.87 -5.97
N GLU A 270 -25.51 12.48 -6.98
CA GLU A 270 -25.23 12.78 -8.39
C GLU A 270 -25.36 14.27 -8.71
N SER A 271 -26.32 14.96 -8.07
CA SER A 271 -26.50 16.41 -8.18
C SER A 271 -25.36 17.16 -7.49
N LEU A 272 -24.84 16.64 -6.38
CA LEU A 272 -23.80 17.30 -5.60
C LEU A 272 -22.37 17.07 -6.13
N PHE A 273 -21.99 15.85 -6.53
CA PHE A 273 -20.57 15.49 -6.69
C PHE A 273 -20.17 14.93 -8.06
N GLY A 274 -21.13 14.57 -8.92
CA GLY A 274 -20.84 13.81 -10.14
C GLY A 274 -20.42 12.36 -9.88
N PHE A 275 -20.28 11.58 -10.95
CA PHE A 275 -19.96 10.14 -10.83
C PHE A 275 -18.57 9.92 -10.22
N ASP A 276 -18.51 9.13 -9.14
CA ASP A 276 -17.32 8.68 -8.43
C ASP A 276 -16.37 9.80 -7.91
N ARG A 277 -16.92 10.96 -7.56
CA ARG A 277 -16.17 12.09 -6.99
C ARG A 277 -16.79 12.55 -5.67
N SER A 278 -15.99 13.27 -4.90
CA SER A 278 -16.37 13.95 -3.65
C SER A 278 -16.21 15.47 -3.71
N THR A 279 -15.80 16.01 -4.87
CA THR A 279 -15.73 17.46 -5.11
C THR A 279 -17.10 17.99 -5.50
N VAL A 280 -17.61 18.99 -4.78
CA VAL A 280 -18.92 19.60 -5.07
C VAL A 280 -18.87 20.29 -6.44
N ARG A 281 -19.77 19.89 -7.35
CA ARG A 281 -19.91 20.49 -8.68
C ARG A 281 -20.56 21.87 -8.63
N PRO A 282 -20.36 22.74 -9.64
CA PRO A 282 -21.01 24.06 -9.67
C PRO A 282 -22.54 24.02 -9.47
N GLU A 283 -23.23 23.01 -10.00
CA GLU A 283 -24.67 22.86 -9.82
C GLU A 283 -25.04 22.50 -8.37
N GLY A 284 -24.24 21.64 -7.72
CA GLY A 284 -24.39 21.31 -6.30
C GLY A 284 -24.02 22.47 -5.38
N GLN A 285 -23.03 23.27 -5.77
CA GLN A 285 -22.64 24.51 -5.09
C GLN A 285 -23.82 25.49 -5.05
N ALA A 286 -24.50 25.73 -6.17
CA ALA A 286 -25.67 26.60 -6.23
C ALA A 286 -26.82 26.12 -5.33
N ALA A 287 -27.03 24.80 -5.22
CA ALA A 287 -28.04 24.22 -4.34
C ALA A 287 -27.68 24.43 -2.85
N LEU A 288 -26.41 24.26 -2.48
CA LEU A 288 -25.91 24.51 -1.13
C LEU A 288 -25.89 26.01 -0.78
N ASP A 289 -25.66 26.88 -1.77
CA ASP A 289 -25.75 28.34 -1.61
C ASP A 289 -27.19 28.78 -1.33
N ASN A 290 -28.17 28.21 -2.05
CA ASN A 290 -29.59 28.44 -1.77
C ASN A 290 -29.95 28.02 -0.35
N PHE A 291 -29.54 26.82 0.05
CA PHE A 291 -29.75 26.31 1.40
C PHE A 291 -29.11 27.22 2.47
N SER A 292 -27.89 27.69 2.23
CA SER A 292 -27.19 28.61 3.16
C SER A 292 -27.89 29.96 3.27
N ARG A 293 -28.43 30.48 2.16
CA ARG A 293 -29.25 31.72 2.15
C ARG A 293 -30.57 31.56 2.90
N GLU A 294 -31.23 30.41 2.80
CA GLU A 294 -32.44 30.13 3.57
C GLU A 294 -32.20 29.99 5.06
N LEU A 295 -31.00 29.59 5.47
CA LEU A 295 -30.57 29.58 6.86
C LEU A 295 -30.07 30.93 7.35
N ALA A 296 -29.76 31.86 6.45
CA ALA A 296 -29.32 33.20 6.80
C ALA A 296 -30.45 33.96 7.50
N GLY A 297 -30.26 34.26 8.79
CA GLY A 297 -31.25 34.94 9.62
C GLY A 297 -32.07 34.02 10.54
N SER A 298 -31.95 32.69 10.42
CA SER A 298 -32.52 31.75 11.37
C SER A 298 -31.50 31.35 12.44
N SER A 299 -31.94 31.22 13.70
CA SER A 299 -31.07 30.64 14.74
C SER A 299 -31.15 29.12 14.67
N TYR A 300 -30.00 28.43 14.60
CA TYR A 300 -29.92 26.97 14.65
C TYR A 300 -28.92 26.52 15.72
N GLN A 301 -29.18 25.37 16.34
CA GLN A 301 -28.31 24.80 17.38
C GLN A 301 -27.23 23.93 16.76
N VAL A 302 -27.63 22.97 15.92
CA VAL A 302 -26.71 22.05 15.24
C VAL A 302 -27.24 21.71 13.84
N ILE A 303 -26.33 21.54 12.90
CA ILE A 303 -26.55 21.06 11.55
C ILE A 303 -25.84 19.72 11.42
N ASN A 304 -26.58 18.64 11.22
CA ASN A 304 -26.04 17.31 10.96
C ASN A 304 -26.08 17.06 9.45
N VAL A 305 -24.91 16.81 8.86
CA VAL A 305 -24.76 16.43 7.46
C VAL A 305 -24.49 14.94 7.42
N GLU A 306 -25.42 14.17 6.88
CA GLU A 306 -25.36 12.72 6.81
C GLU A 306 -25.16 12.26 5.36
N GLY A 307 -24.04 11.59 5.09
CA GLY A 307 -23.81 10.97 3.79
C GLY A 307 -24.40 9.56 3.75
N HIS A 308 -25.02 9.19 2.64
CA HIS A 308 -25.55 7.85 2.40
C HIS A 308 -25.02 7.28 1.09
N THR A 309 -24.86 5.96 1.05
CA THR A 309 -24.53 5.20 -0.15
C THR A 309 -25.58 4.12 -0.40
N ASP A 310 -25.60 3.60 -1.63
CA ASP A 310 -26.32 2.37 -1.89
C ASP A 310 -25.56 1.16 -1.33
N ARG A 311 -26.20 -0.01 -1.39
CA ARG A 311 -25.62 -1.29 -0.94
C ARG A 311 -24.60 -1.91 -1.91
N LEU A 312 -24.18 -1.21 -2.96
CA LEU A 312 -23.22 -1.73 -3.94
C LEU A 312 -21.80 -1.32 -3.55
N GLY A 313 -21.07 -2.24 -2.92
CA GLY A 313 -19.72 -2.00 -2.45
C GLY A 313 -19.47 -2.81 -1.19
N SER A 314 -18.29 -2.66 -0.60
CA SER A 314 -18.09 -3.11 0.78
C SER A 314 -18.60 -2.03 1.74
N GLU A 315 -19.15 -2.45 2.88
CA GLU A 315 -19.60 -1.55 3.96
C GLU A 315 -18.50 -0.54 4.34
N ALA A 316 -17.25 -0.99 4.46
CA ALA A 316 -16.11 -0.12 4.78
C ALA A 316 -15.85 0.95 3.69
N TYR A 317 -16.00 0.60 2.41
CA TYR A 317 -15.86 1.55 1.30
C TYR A 317 -16.99 2.58 1.32
N ASN A 318 -18.22 2.09 1.48
CA ASN A 318 -19.43 2.89 1.53
C ASN A 318 -19.43 3.87 2.72
N GLN A 319 -18.98 3.40 3.89
CA GLN A 319 -18.81 4.22 5.08
C GLN A 319 -17.82 5.35 4.79
N HIS A 320 -16.64 5.03 4.25
CA HIS A 320 -15.65 6.06 3.93
C HIS A 320 -16.14 7.07 2.88
N LEU A 321 -16.79 6.58 1.82
CA LEU A 321 -17.34 7.43 0.76
C LEU A 321 -18.43 8.36 1.28
N SER A 322 -19.32 7.85 2.16
CA SER A 322 -20.35 8.66 2.79
C SER A 322 -19.77 9.73 3.71
N GLU A 323 -18.75 9.41 4.52
CA GLU A 323 -18.05 10.37 5.37
C GLU A 323 -17.37 11.46 4.56
N GLN A 324 -16.63 11.11 3.51
CA GLN A 324 -15.96 12.08 2.65
C GLN A 324 -16.95 13.04 1.98
N ARG A 325 -18.09 12.53 1.51
CA ARG A 325 -19.14 13.37 0.90
C ARG A 325 -19.78 14.30 1.92
N ALA A 326 -20.09 13.81 3.12
CA ALA A 326 -20.63 14.64 4.21
C ALA A 326 -19.64 15.74 4.62
N GLU A 327 -18.35 15.40 4.73
CA GLU A 327 -17.30 16.36 5.07
C GLU A 327 -17.08 17.39 3.96
N ALA A 328 -17.19 17.00 2.68
CA ALA A 328 -17.11 17.93 1.56
C ALA A 328 -18.26 18.95 1.57
N VAL A 329 -19.49 18.53 1.86
CA VAL A 329 -20.63 19.44 2.06
C VAL A 329 -20.38 20.36 3.25
N LYS A 330 -19.93 19.81 4.39
CA LYS A 330 -19.61 20.62 5.59
C LYS A 330 -18.60 21.71 5.26
N ARG A 331 -17.48 21.37 4.62
CA ARG A 331 -16.46 22.34 4.22
C ARG A 331 -17.05 23.44 3.34
N TYR A 332 -17.86 23.06 2.36
CA TYR A 332 -18.52 24.04 1.49
C TYR A 332 -19.45 24.99 2.26
N LEU A 333 -20.27 24.47 3.18
CA LEU A 333 -21.17 25.26 4.02
C LEU A 333 -20.43 26.23 4.96
N VAL A 334 -19.24 25.85 5.43
CA VAL A 334 -18.38 26.72 6.23
C VAL A 334 -17.70 27.79 5.37
N ASP A 335 -17.02 27.37 4.31
CA ASP A 335 -16.14 28.23 3.53
C ASP A 335 -16.93 29.21 2.64
N SER A 336 -17.92 28.70 1.91
CA SER A 336 -18.76 29.47 0.99
C SER A 336 -20.08 29.90 1.63
N GLY A 337 -20.75 28.98 2.34
CA GLY A 337 -22.03 29.24 3.00
C GLY A 337 -21.95 30.12 4.25
N LYS A 338 -20.73 30.38 4.75
CA LYS A 338 -20.45 31.21 5.94
C LYS A 338 -21.17 30.75 7.21
N LEU A 339 -21.47 29.45 7.30
CA LEU A 339 -22.07 28.86 8.49
C LEU A 339 -20.99 28.51 9.53
N GLU A 340 -21.33 28.62 10.81
CA GLU A 340 -20.38 28.39 11.91
C GLU A 340 -19.96 26.91 12.00
N ALA A 341 -18.68 26.62 11.79
CA ALA A 341 -18.14 25.26 11.74
C ALA A 341 -18.37 24.42 13.01
N SER A 342 -18.41 25.07 14.18
CA SER A 342 -18.66 24.45 15.49
C SER A 342 -20.07 23.84 15.59
N LYS A 343 -21.02 24.35 14.81
CA LYS A 343 -22.41 23.91 14.78
C LYS A 343 -22.70 22.90 13.69
N ILE A 344 -21.70 22.47 12.92
CA ILE A 344 -21.88 21.52 11.82
C ILE A 344 -21.15 20.22 12.13
N ALA A 345 -21.92 19.12 12.24
CA ALA A 345 -21.40 17.77 12.31
C ALA A 345 -21.54 17.08 10.95
N ALA A 346 -20.51 16.36 10.53
CA ALA A 346 -20.56 15.53 9.33
C ALA A 346 -20.42 14.05 9.74
N VAL A 347 -21.32 13.20 9.26
CA VAL A 347 -21.38 11.78 9.61
C VAL A 347 -21.64 10.96 8.36
N GLY A 348 -20.85 9.91 8.11
CA GLY A 348 -21.20 8.91 7.11
C GLY A 348 -22.13 7.86 7.71
N ARG A 349 -23.20 7.54 6.99
CA ARG A 349 -24.17 6.51 7.37
C ARG A 349 -24.09 5.27 6.48
N SER A 350 -23.18 5.22 5.51
CA SER A 350 -23.04 4.08 4.59
C SER A 350 -24.39 3.69 3.95
N GLU A 351 -24.62 2.40 3.73
CA GLU A 351 -25.89 1.78 3.35
C GLU A 351 -26.84 1.49 4.53
N SER A 352 -26.56 1.98 5.75
CA SER A 352 -27.31 1.59 6.96
C SER A 352 -28.77 2.07 6.99
N GLN A 353 -29.10 3.06 6.17
CA GLN A 353 -30.45 3.66 6.09
C GLN A 353 -30.89 3.82 4.62
N PRO A 354 -31.17 2.71 3.90
CA PRO A 354 -31.63 2.75 2.53
C PRO A 354 -33.10 3.22 2.48
N LEU A 355 -33.43 4.00 1.47
CA LEU A 355 -34.81 4.35 1.12
C LEU A 355 -35.42 3.26 0.22
N THR A 356 -34.62 2.61 -0.60
CA THR A 356 -35.07 1.49 -1.43
C THR A 356 -35.16 0.20 -0.60
N LYS A 357 -36.23 -0.59 -0.82
CA LYS A 357 -36.36 -1.89 -0.15
C LYS A 357 -35.72 -2.98 -1.02
N PRO A 358 -35.24 -4.09 -0.41
CA PRO A 358 -34.68 -5.22 -1.16
C PRO A 358 -35.63 -5.84 -2.20
N GLU A 359 -36.93 -5.64 -2.02
CA GLU A 359 -38.01 -6.09 -2.90
C GLU A 359 -38.18 -5.21 -4.15
N ASP A 360 -37.85 -3.92 -4.07
CA ASP A 360 -37.96 -2.94 -5.16
C ASP A 360 -36.76 -3.04 -6.12
N CYS A 361 -35.56 -3.23 -5.57
CA CYS A 361 -34.31 -3.32 -6.33
C CYS A 361 -33.67 -4.70 -6.16
N LYS A 362 -34.05 -5.67 -7.01
CA LYS A 362 -33.60 -7.07 -6.90
C LYS A 362 -32.21 -7.30 -7.51
N GLY A 363 -31.42 -8.15 -6.86
CA GLY A 363 -30.11 -8.61 -7.33
C GLY A 363 -28.94 -7.99 -6.57
N SER A 364 -27.79 -8.66 -6.61
CA SER A 364 -26.56 -8.25 -5.92
C SER A 364 -25.40 -7.93 -6.87
N LYS A 365 -25.59 -8.13 -8.17
CA LYS A 365 -24.59 -7.84 -9.20
C LYS A 365 -24.74 -6.41 -9.69
N GLN A 366 -23.62 -5.70 -9.84
CA GLN A 366 -23.59 -4.34 -10.40
C GLN A 366 -24.02 -4.36 -11.88
N THR A 367 -25.30 -4.13 -12.13
CA THR A 367 -25.87 -3.93 -13.47
C THR A 367 -26.35 -2.49 -13.59
N ALA A 368 -26.36 -1.93 -14.80
CA ALA A 368 -26.84 -0.57 -15.03
C ALA A 368 -28.27 -0.35 -14.50
N ALA A 369 -29.15 -1.36 -14.65
CA ALA A 369 -30.51 -1.33 -14.15
C ALA A 369 -30.57 -1.29 -12.60
N LEU A 370 -29.71 -2.06 -11.92
CA LEU A 370 -29.67 -2.05 -10.46
C LEU A 370 -29.06 -0.75 -9.91
N ILE A 371 -28.02 -0.22 -10.54
CA ILE A 371 -27.40 1.07 -10.18
C ILE A 371 -28.41 2.21 -10.32
N ALA A 372 -29.23 2.19 -11.38
CA ALA A 372 -30.31 3.16 -11.58
C ALA A 372 -31.42 3.00 -10.53
N CYS A 373 -31.78 1.76 -10.17
CA CYS A 373 -32.79 1.50 -9.14
C CYS A 373 -32.37 2.01 -7.76
N LEU A 374 -31.11 1.78 -7.37
CA LEU A 374 -30.56 2.20 -6.07
C LEU A 374 -30.15 3.67 -6.00
N GLN A 375 -30.41 4.46 -7.05
CA GLN A 375 -30.05 5.87 -7.11
C GLN A 375 -30.57 6.71 -5.93
N PRO A 376 -31.80 6.50 -5.42
CA PRO A 376 -32.31 7.27 -4.27
C PRO A 376 -31.51 7.06 -2.97
N ASP A 377 -30.80 5.95 -2.82
CA ASP A 377 -30.00 5.67 -1.62
C ASP A 377 -28.70 6.49 -1.61
N ARG A 378 -28.21 6.88 -2.80
CA ARG A 378 -27.02 7.72 -2.96
C ARG A 378 -27.39 9.19 -2.74
N ARG A 379 -27.42 9.63 -1.49
CA ARG A 379 -27.84 10.99 -1.11
C ARG A 379 -27.01 11.57 0.04
N VAL A 380 -27.19 12.87 0.29
CA VAL A 380 -26.72 13.57 1.48
C VAL A 380 -27.91 14.25 2.13
N ASP A 381 -28.17 13.91 3.39
CA ASP A 381 -29.24 14.48 4.19
C ASP A 381 -28.65 15.56 5.11
N ILE A 382 -29.22 16.77 5.09
CA ILE A 382 -28.84 17.87 5.97
C ILE A 382 -30.00 18.12 6.94
N GLU A 383 -29.74 17.88 8.21
CA GLU A 383 -30.69 18.04 9.31
C GLU A 383 -30.31 19.24 10.17
N VAL A 384 -31.20 20.22 10.28
CA VAL A 384 -31.02 21.43 11.07
C VAL A 384 -31.90 21.34 12.31
N VAL A 385 -31.28 21.35 13.48
CA VAL A 385 -31.95 21.26 14.78
C VAL A 385 -32.01 22.64 15.43
N GLY A 386 -33.18 22.99 15.95
CA GLY A 386 -33.38 24.18 16.77
C GLY A 386 -33.67 25.46 15.98
N THR A 387 -34.21 25.34 14.77
CA THR A 387 -34.67 26.50 13.97
C THR A 387 -35.80 27.24 14.70
N ARG A 388 -35.63 28.55 14.93
CA ARG A 388 -36.69 29.47 15.36
C ARG A 388 -36.82 30.62 14.38
#